data_AF-A0A7C3GV62-F1
#
_entry.id   AF-A0A7C3GV62-F1
#
_cell.length_a   1.000
_cell.length_b   1.000
_cell.length_c   1.000
_cell.angle_alpha   90.00
_cell.angle_beta   90.00
_cell.angle_gamma   90.00
#
_symmetry.space_group_name_H-M   'P 1'
#
loop_
_entity.id
_entity.type
_entity.pdbx_description
1 polymer ?
#
loop_
_entity_poly.entity_id
_entity_poly.type
_entity_poly.pdbx_seq_one_letter_code
_entity_poly.pdbx_strand_id
1 'polypeptide(L)'
;YVTQRNTDGWSAPQKLKNLINRTGSTTTHPFVVHENDREILYFASDRTGGKGGLDIWMTSRSLDSEKMNFGKPQNLGDAINSMADEITPYFDVEENVLYFSSNGRVNIGGYDIMKSTKKGKNTWSKPTNLGLPFNSNADDYYFRKYASKGGYLVSNRKFELEKTTYADDDIYSFSMPVTKMMASGKIMDKATNKAVANIKATIYEVGKDGVVKLLENKSFPTGEYSFGLLPNKNYRIEVSKEGYLVEGVDISTMAGKTTPFANDITIEQAMDVNEINVASTSDTEISGGTGNGVYNNPQPVTNTENQTLASDSGEVATTNSTPVSSVITTTAHPTAAGEVGVVYKIQLLAVRRFNASESRYDLPRNYGFLETEYLGGRNLTRVLLSSFSTREEAQEVLKRMKQNRNFRTAVVVRYEKGVRIDPWKK
;
A
#
# COMPACT_ATOMS: atom_id res chain seq x y z
N TYR A 1 -13.09 1.46 -31.33
CA TYR A 1 -12.00 2.43 -31.60
C TYR A 1 -11.02 2.40 -30.44
N VAL A 2 -9.90 3.11 -30.51
CA VAL A 2 -8.98 3.36 -29.39
C VAL A 2 -8.68 4.85 -29.30
N THR A 3 -8.61 5.36 -28.07
CA THR A 3 -8.12 6.70 -27.73
C THR A 3 -7.00 6.56 -26.70
N GLN A 4 -6.04 7.47 -26.71
CA GLN A 4 -4.94 7.51 -25.75
C GLN A 4 -5.00 8.84 -24.99
N ARG A 5 -4.65 8.85 -23.70
CA ARG A 5 -4.55 10.06 -22.89
C ARG A 5 -3.09 10.45 -22.71
N ASN A 6 -2.73 11.60 -23.26
CA ASN A 6 -1.40 12.19 -23.18
C ASN A 6 -1.44 13.41 -22.22
N THR A 7 -0.33 14.14 -22.10
CA THR A 7 -0.26 15.43 -21.39
C THR A 7 -1.33 16.41 -21.87
N ASP A 8 -1.58 16.43 -23.18
CA ASP A 8 -2.36 17.47 -23.86
C ASP A 8 -3.86 17.08 -23.98
N GLY A 9 -4.27 15.99 -23.33
CA GLY A 9 -5.64 15.48 -23.33
C GLY A 9 -5.81 14.13 -24.03
N TRP A 10 -6.99 13.90 -24.61
CA TRP A 10 -7.32 12.66 -25.32
C TRP A 10 -7.04 12.76 -26.82
N SER A 11 -6.44 11.72 -27.40
CA SER A 11 -6.27 11.60 -28.84
C SER A 11 -7.61 11.46 -29.58
N ALA A 12 -7.63 11.83 -30.85
CA ALA A 12 -8.71 11.44 -31.75
C ALA A 12 -8.91 9.90 -31.78
N PRO A 13 -10.14 9.39 -31.96
CA PRO A 13 -10.44 7.97 -31.91
C PRO A 13 -9.93 7.23 -33.17
N GLN A 14 -8.94 6.36 -32.99
CA GLN A 14 -8.35 5.56 -34.07
C GLN A 14 -9.11 4.23 -34.25
N LYS A 15 -9.34 3.82 -35.51
CA LYS A 15 -10.00 2.54 -35.80
C LYS A 15 -8.98 1.40 -35.71
N LEU A 16 -9.14 0.51 -34.73
CA LEU A 16 -8.35 -0.73 -34.66
C LEU A 16 -8.54 -1.58 -35.94
N LYS A 17 -7.51 -2.34 -36.30
CA LYS A 17 -7.46 -3.11 -37.56
C LYS A 17 -8.55 -4.20 -37.61
N ASN A 18 -8.84 -4.69 -38.83
CA ASN A 18 -9.83 -5.75 -39.11
C ASN A 18 -9.59 -7.07 -38.34
N LEU A 19 -8.38 -7.30 -37.83
CA LEU A 19 -8.07 -8.41 -36.93
C LEU A 19 -8.85 -8.33 -35.59
N ILE A 20 -9.14 -7.11 -35.14
CA ILE A 20 -9.99 -6.81 -33.97
C ILE A 20 -11.40 -6.50 -34.45
N ASN A 21 -11.58 -5.43 -35.24
CA ASN A 21 -12.88 -5.02 -35.77
C ASN A 21 -13.24 -5.82 -37.04
N ARG A 22 -13.48 -7.13 -36.88
CA ARG A 22 -13.67 -8.07 -37.99
C ARG A 22 -15.01 -7.83 -38.69
N THR A 23 -14.96 -7.56 -39.99
CA THR A 23 -16.15 -7.45 -40.86
C THR A 23 -17.03 -8.70 -40.77
N GLY A 24 -18.34 -8.51 -40.62
CA GLY A 24 -19.32 -9.60 -40.48
C GLY A 24 -19.38 -10.23 -39.09
N SER A 25 -18.85 -9.56 -38.07
CA SER A 25 -18.94 -9.98 -36.66
C SER A 25 -19.03 -8.78 -35.72
N THR A 26 -19.87 -8.87 -34.70
CA THR A 26 -19.91 -7.94 -33.56
C THR A 26 -18.58 -7.97 -32.83
N THR A 27 -18.10 -6.81 -32.36
CA THR A 27 -16.91 -6.69 -31.50
C THR A 27 -17.16 -5.56 -30.53
N THR A 28 -17.46 -5.91 -29.28
CA THR A 28 -18.01 -5.00 -28.27
C THR A 28 -17.43 -5.28 -26.87
N HIS A 29 -17.86 -4.51 -25.88
CA HIS A 29 -17.53 -4.68 -24.46
C HIS A 29 -16.02 -4.79 -24.18
N PRO A 30 -15.18 -3.86 -24.68
CA PRO A 30 -13.73 -3.93 -24.51
C PRO A 30 -13.33 -3.70 -23.04
N PHE A 31 -12.30 -4.40 -22.60
CA PHE A 31 -11.61 -4.16 -21.35
C PHE A 31 -10.10 -4.37 -21.53
N VAL A 32 -9.30 -3.45 -21.01
CA VAL A 32 -7.84 -3.42 -21.20
C VAL A 32 -7.15 -3.54 -19.84
N VAL A 33 -6.13 -4.39 -19.77
CA VAL A 33 -5.18 -4.45 -18.66
C VAL A 33 -3.75 -4.43 -19.17
N HIS A 34 -2.84 -3.94 -18.35
CA HIS A 34 -1.40 -3.97 -18.59
C HIS A 34 -0.77 -4.99 -17.63
N GLU A 35 -0.12 -6.02 -18.16
CA GLU A 35 0.45 -7.15 -17.40
C GLU A 35 1.74 -7.62 -18.10
N ASN A 36 2.84 -7.74 -17.35
CA ASN A 36 4.16 -8.22 -17.85
C ASN A 36 4.62 -7.54 -19.16
N ASP A 37 4.63 -6.20 -19.18
CA ASP A 37 4.97 -5.34 -20.33
C ASP A 37 4.08 -5.53 -21.57
N ARG A 38 2.88 -6.08 -21.40
CA ARG A 38 1.90 -6.30 -22.48
C ARG A 38 0.60 -5.59 -22.20
N GLU A 39 0.03 -5.00 -23.26
CA GLU A 39 -1.36 -4.58 -23.27
C GLU A 39 -2.24 -5.75 -23.69
N ILE A 40 -3.10 -6.21 -22.79
CA ILE A 40 -4.07 -7.28 -23.01
C ILE A 40 -5.45 -6.65 -23.18
N LEU A 41 -6.09 -6.95 -24.32
CA LEU A 41 -7.44 -6.50 -24.64
C LEU A 41 -8.39 -7.71 -24.61
N TYR A 42 -9.31 -7.71 -23.64
CA TYR A 42 -10.48 -8.59 -23.57
C TYR A 42 -11.67 -7.92 -24.27
N PHE A 43 -12.53 -8.68 -24.94
CA PHE A 43 -13.73 -8.16 -25.60
C PHE A 43 -14.75 -9.28 -25.89
N ALA A 44 -16.01 -8.92 -26.12
CA ALA A 44 -17.08 -9.84 -26.52
C ALA A 44 -17.28 -9.85 -28.05
N SER A 45 -17.45 -11.01 -28.68
CA SER A 45 -17.56 -11.15 -30.15
C SER A 45 -18.10 -12.51 -30.61
N ASP A 46 -19.02 -12.46 -31.58
CA ASP A 46 -19.67 -13.57 -32.30
C ASP A 46 -18.82 -14.16 -33.47
N ARG A 47 -17.52 -13.87 -33.48
CA ARG A 47 -16.63 -14.23 -34.60
C ARG A 47 -16.44 -15.74 -34.74
N THR A 48 -16.36 -16.22 -35.98
CA THR A 48 -16.13 -17.66 -36.28
C THR A 48 -14.89 -18.22 -35.57
N GLY A 49 -15.00 -19.46 -35.07
CA GLY A 49 -14.05 -20.04 -34.11
C GLY A 49 -14.47 -19.79 -32.65
N GLY A 50 -15.66 -19.23 -32.46
CA GLY A 50 -16.37 -19.14 -31.20
C GLY A 50 -17.10 -20.43 -30.79
N LYS A 51 -17.92 -20.32 -29.75
CA LYS A 51 -18.70 -21.42 -29.17
C LYS A 51 -20.20 -21.09 -29.06
N GLY A 52 -20.53 -19.92 -28.53
CA GLY A 52 -21.91 -19.46 -28.32
C GLY A 52 -22.34 -18.37 -29.29
N GLY A 53 -23.09 -17.39 -28.78
CA GLY A 53 -23.40 -16.12 -29.42
C GLY A 53 -22.20 -15.17 -29.31
N LEU A 54 -22.30 -14.15 -28.45
CA LEU A 54 -21.13 -13.35 -28.07
C LEU A 54 -20.23 -14.12 -27.11
N ASP A 55 -19.11 -14.67 -27.57
CA ASP A 55 -18.08 -15.20 -26.66
C ASP A 55 -17.15 -14.09 -26.14
N ILE A 56 -16.45 -14.35 -25.03
CA ILE A 56 -15.28 -13.56 -24.63
C ILE A 56 -14.01 -14.07 -25.32
N TRP A 57 -13.28 -13.12 -25.89
CA TRP A 57 -11.98 -13.28 -26.53
C TRP A 57 -10.93 -12.41 -25.83
N MET A 58 -9.66 -12.79 -25.95
CA MET A 58 -8.53 -11.94 -25.60
C MET A 58 -7.53 -11.82 -26.75
N THR A 59 -6.79 -10.71 -26.76
CA THR A 59 -5.57 -10.54 -27.54
C THR A 59 -4.55 -9.75 -26.72
N SER A 60 -3.30 -9.69 -27.17
CA SER A 60 -2.32 -8.75 -26.61
C SER A 60 -1.38 -8.17 -27.65
N ARG A 61 -0.83 -6.99 -27.33
CA ARG A 61 0.38 -6.44 -27.93
C ARG A 61 1.43 -6.19 -26.84
N SER A 62 2.67 -5.94 -27.25
CA SER A 62 3.73 -5.47 -26.35
C SER A 62 3.60 -3.95 -26.15
N LEU A 63 3.92 -3.43 -24.97
CA LEU A 63 3.77 -1.99 -24.65
C LEU A 63 4.85 -1.12 -25.31
N ASP A 64 6.01 -1.68 -25.61
CA ASP A 64 7.06 -1.06 -26.45
C ASP A 64 6.63 -0.85 -27.92
N SER A 65 5.51 -1.43 -28.34
CA SER A 65 5.04 -1.33 -29.72
C SER A 65 4.30 -0.02 -29.96
N GLU A 66 5.00 0.95 -30.56
CA GLU A 66 4.45 2.22 -31.10
C GLU A 66 3.18 2.04 -31.95
N LYS A 67 2.98 0.84 -32.52
CA LYS A 67 1.90 0.51 -33.44
C LYS A 67 0.80 -0.25 -32.69
N MET A 68 -0.46 0.05 -33.02
CA MET A 68 -1.66 -0.65 -32.52
C MET A 68 -1.81 -2.06 -33.13
N ASN A 69 -0.75 -2.88 -33.01
CA ASN A 69 -0.59 -4.20 -33.59
C ASN A 69 -0.88 -5.30 -32.54
N PHE A 70 -2.16 -5.44 -32.18
CA PHE A 70 -2.61 -6.61 -31.43
C PHE A 70 -2.41 -7.90 -32.21
N GLY A 71 -2.07 -8.99 -31.52
CA GLY A 71 -2.00 -10.33 -32.09
C GLY A 71 -3.36 -10.90 -32.51
N LYS A 72 -3.36 -12.10 -33.10
CA LYS A 72 -4.60 -12.83 -33.43
C LYS A 72 -5.39 -13.12 -32.13
N PRO A 73 -6.66 -12.69 -32.02
CA PRO A 73 -7.47 -12.99 -30.85
C PRO A 73 -7.68 -14.49 -30.62
N GLN A 74 -7.82 -14.84 -29.34
CA GLN A 74 -7.98 -16.20 -28.83
C GLN A 74 -9.27 -16.25 -28.01
N ASN A 75 -10.13 -17.23 -28.27
CA ASN A 75 -11.34 -17.49 -27.48
C ASN A 75 -10.91 -17.98 -26.07
N LEU A 76 -11.63 -17.59 -25.01
CA LEU A 76 -11.27 -18.01 -23.64
C LEU A 76 -11.64 -19.46 -23.28
N GLY A 77 -12.29 -20.18 -24.20
CA GLY A 77 -12.59 -21.62 -24.09
C GLY A 77 -13.78 -21.94 -23.18
N ASP A 78 -14.13 -23.22 -23.12
CA ASP A 78 -15.35 -23.76 -22.48
C ASP A 78 -15.56 -23.38 -21.00
N ALA A 79 -14.47 -23.08 -20.31
CA ALA A 79 -14.52 -22.62 -18.93
C ALA A 79 -15.21 -21.25 -18.83
N ILE A 80 -14.89 -20.30 -19.72
CA ILE A 80 -15.51 -18.97 -19.72
C ILE A 80 -16.76 -18.96 -20.60
N ASN A 81 -16.71 -19.53 -21.80
CA ASN A 81 -17.76 -19.40 -22.81
C ASN A 81 -18.74 -20.58 -22.82
N SER A 82 -20.02 -20.30 -23.08
CA SER A 82 -21.17 -21.20 -23.05
C SER A 82 -21.71 -21.46 -24.47
N MET A 83 -22.99 -21.85 -24.60
CA MET A 83 -23.68 -21.93 -25.89
C MET A 83 -24.48 -20.65 -26.21
N ALA A 84 -24.52 -19.69 -25.29
CA ALA A 84 -25.22 -18.41 -25.45
C ALA A 84 -24.22 -17.25 -25.35
N ASP A 85 -24.54 -16.17 -24.65
CA ASP A 85 -23.72 -14.95 -24.61
C ASP A 85 -22.92 -14.83 -23.30
N GLU A 86 -21.67 -14.40 -23.45
CA GLU A 86 -20.74 -13.96 -22.41
C GLU A 86 -20.23 -12.54 -22.71
N ILE A 87 -20.55 -11.59 -21.82
CA ILE A 87 -20.39 -10.15 -22.05
C ILE A 87 -19.66 -9.43 -20.91
N THR A 88 -19.30 -8.17 -21.17
CA THR A 88 -18.73 -7.22 -20.20
C THR A 88 -17.56 -7.76 -19.36
N PRO A 89 -16.49 -8.29 -20.00
CA PRO A 89 -15.32 -8.82 -19.28
C PRO A 89 -14.67 -7.77 -18.37
N TYR A 90 -14.28 -8.20 -17.17
CA TYR A 90 -13.50 -7.46 -16.18
C TYR A 90 -12.42 -8.36 -15.58
N PHE A 91 -11.16 -8.17 -15.96
CA PHE A 91 -10.03 -8.88 -15.35
C PHE A 91 -9.44 -8.07 -14.21
N ASP A 92 -9.63 -8.54 -12.99
CA ASP A 92 -8.97 -8.04 -11.79
C ASP A 92 -7.56 -8.66 -11.71
N VAL A 93 -6.54 -7.80 -11.80
CA VAL A 93 -5.13 -8.21 -11.81
C VAL A 93 -4.63 -8.56 -10.40
N GLU A 94 -5.19 -7.97 -9.34
CA GLU A 94 -4.79 -8.23 -7.95
C GLU A 94 -5.35 -9.56 -7.45
N GLU A 95 -6.60 -9.87 -7.77
CA GLU A 95 -7.22 -11.17 -7.47
C GLU A 95 -6.91 -12.24 -8.52
N ASN A 96 -6.41 -11.85 -9.70
CA ASN A 96 -6.15 -12.72 -10.85
C ASN A 96 -7.43 -13.47 -11.30
N VAL A 97 -8.54 -12.71 -11.36
CA VAL A 97 -9.92 -13.18 -11.61
C VAL A 97 -10.54 -12.43 -12.77
N LEU A 98 -11.15 -13.15 -13.71
CA LEU A 98 -12.07 -12.60 -14.70
C LEU A 98 -13.49 -12.67 -14.16
N TYR A 99 -14.11 -11.50 -13.99
CA TYR A 99 -15.56 -11.37 -13.90
C TYR A 99 -16.13 -11.10 -15.31
N PHE A 100 -17.35 -11.56 -15.55
CA PHE A 100 -18.08 -11.39 -16.79
C PHE A 100 -19.55 -11.70 -16.54
N SER A 101 -20.47 -11.31 -17.43
CA SER A 101 -21.87 -11.72 -17.30
C SER A 101 -22.24 -12.73 -18.39
N SER A 102 -23.10 -13.68 -18.04
CA SER A 102 -23.47 -14.81 -18.89
C SER A 102 -24.97 -15.05 -18.83
N ASN A 103 -25.62 -15.34 -19.95
CA ASN A 103 -27.02 -15.80 -20.01
C ASN A 103 -27.13 -17.33 -20.28
N GLY A 104 -26.01 -18.02 -20.51
CA GLY A 104 -25.95 -19.45 -20.88
C GLY A 104 -25.56 -20.39 -19.74
N ARG A 105 -25.83 -20.03 -18.49
CA ARG A 105 -25.34 -20.70 -17.27
C ARG A 105 -26.44 -20.83 -16.20
N VAL A 106 -26.09 -21.36 -15.02
CA VAL A 106 -27.01 -21.43 -13.88
C VAL A 106 -27.10 -20.04 -13.25
N ASN A 107 -28.23 -19.39 -13.51
CA ASN A 107 -28.47 -17.98 -13.30
C ASN A 107 -29.65 -17.76 -12.32
N ILE A 108 -29.76 -16.54 -11.81
CA ILE A 108 -30.90 -16.07 -11.00
C ILE A 108 -31.85 -15.24 -11.87
N GLY A 109 -31.31 -14.51 -12.86
CA GLY A 109 -32.03 -13.71 -13.83
C GLY A 109 -31.67 -14.08 -15.27
N GLY A 110 -31.59 -13.06 -16.14
CA GLY A 110 -31.20 -13.20 -17.55
C GLY A 110 -29.69 -13.31 -17.67
N TYR A 111 -28.99 -12.17 -17.74
CA TYR A 111 -27.54 -12.10 -17.55
C TYR A 111 -27.17 -12.08 -16.06
N ASP A 112 -26.40 -13.06 -15.61
CA ASP A 112 -25.83 -13.11 -14.25
C ASP A 112 -24.32 -12.85 -14.29
N ILE A 113 -23.80 -12.09 -13.32
CA ILE A 113 -22.36 -11.91 -13.12
C ILE A 113 -21.74 -13.20 -12.59
N MET A 114 -20.73 -13.67 -13.31
CA MET A 114 -19.88 -14.82 -13.05
C MET A 114 -18.46 -14.34 -12.68
N LYS A 115 -17.71 -15.19 -11.96
CA LYS A 115 -16.25 -15.04 -11.77
C LYS A 115 -15.50 -16.34 -12.04
N SER A 116 -14.30 -16.23 -12.59
CA SER A 116 -13.36 -17.36 -12.77
C SER A 116 -11.91 -16.94 -12.53
N THR A 117 -11.12 -17.77 -11.85
CA THR A 117 -9.70 -17.51 -11.60
C THR A 117 -8.84 -17.96 -12.76
N LYS A 118 -7.94 -17.11 -13.24
CA LYS A 118 -6.91 -17.43 -14.25
C LYS A 118 -5.91 -18.44 -13.66
N LYS A 119 -5.78 -19.61 -14.28
CA LYS A 119 -4.87 -20.71 -13.87
C LYS A 119 -3.65 -20.86 -14.79
N GLY A 120 -3.63 -20.16 -15.91
CA GLY A 120 -2.56 -20.19 -16.90
C GLY A 120 -2.79 -19.13 -17.99
N LYS A 121 -1.98 -19.18 -19.05
CA LYS A 121 -1.97 -18.15 -20.12
C LYS A 121 -3.33 -17.93 -20.79
N ASN A 122 -4.07 -19.01 -21.04
CA ASN A 122 -5.48 -18.98 -21.41
C ASN A 122 -6.15 -20.23 -20.80
N THR A 123 -6.22 -20.26 -19.49
CA THR A 123 -6.72 -21.41 -18.71
C THR A 123 -7.41 -20.87 -17.48
N TRP A 124 -8.62 -21.34 -17.21
CA TRP A 124 -9.56 -20.71 -16.28
C TRP A 124 -10.20 -21.78 -15.40
N SER A 125 -10.61 -21.43 -14.18
CA SER A 125 -11.43 -22.34 -13.37
C SER A 125 -12.85 -22.47 -13.94
N LYS A 126 -13.60 -23.49 -13.51
CA LYS A 126 -15.07 -23.44 -13.63
C LYS A 126 -15.56 -22.12 -13.03
N PRO A 127 -16.44 -21.37 -13.71
CA PRO A 127 -16.94 -20.10 -13.21
C PRO A 127 -17.94 -20.33 -12.09
N THR A 128 -18.00 -19.38 -11.17
CA THR A 128 -19.00 -19.32 -10.10
C THR A 128 -19.85 -18.06 -10.27
N ASN A 129 -21.16 -18.24 -10.23
CA ASN A 129 -22.15 -17.16 -10.12
C ASN A 129 -21.87 -16.35 -8.84
N LEU A 130 -21.95 -15.01 -8.88
CA LEU A 130 -21.69 -14.18 -7.70
C LEU A 130 -22.81 -14.26 -6.63
N GLY A 131 -24.03 -14.60 -7.04
CA GLY A 131 -25.21 -14.66 -6.18
C GLY A 131 -25.73 -13.28 -5.74
N LEU A 132 -26.79 -13.30 -4.94
CA LEU A 132 -27.32 -12.10 -4.29
C LEU A 132 -26.27 -11.49 -3.34
N PRO A 133 -26.14 -10.16 -3.23
CA PRO A 133 -26.93 -9.10 -3.89
C PRO A 133 -26.33 -8.60 -5.21
N PHE A 134 -25.24 -9.20 -5.69
CA PHE A 134 -24.56 -8.77 -6.92
C PHE A 134 -25.39 -9.11 -8.15
N ASN A 135 -25.96 -10.32 -8.18
CA ASN A 135 -26.98 -10.72 -9.15
C ASN A 135 -28.38 -10.57 -8.53
N SER A 136 -29.38 -10.67 -9.39
CA SER A 136 -30.80 -10.44 -9.12
C SER A 136 -31.63 -11.33 -10.07
N ASN A 137 -32.95 -11.18 -10.07
CA ASN A 137 -33.84 -11.88 -11.01
C ASN A 137 -34.03 -11.13 -12.35
N ALA A 138 -33.06 -10.30 -12.74
CA ALA A 138 -33.07 -9.39 -13.88
C ALA A 138 -31.77 -9.55 -14.70
N ASP A 139 -31.32 -8.55 -15.46
CA ASP A 139 -30.01 -8.55 -16.12
C ASP A 139 -28.98 -7.77 -15.31
N ASP A 140 -27.81 -8.37 -15.07
CA ASP A 140 -26.74 -7.85 -14.21
C ASP A 140 -25.38 -7.95 -14.89
N TYR A 141 -24.74 -6.81 -15.18
CA TYR A 141 -23.56 -6.76 -16.04
C TYR A 141 -22.66 -5.53 -15.80
N TYR A 142 -21.59 -5.36 -16.58
CA TYR A 142 -20.56 -4.32 -16.39
C TYR A 142 -19.96 -4.25 -14.97
N PHE A 143 -19.87 -5.36 -14.25
CA PHE A 143 -19.25 -5.42 -12.92
C PHE A 143 -17.79 -4.90 -12.95
N ARG A 144 -17.50 -3.90 -12.12
CA ARG A 144 -16.18 -3.27 -11.95
C ARG A 144 -15.94 -2.99 -10.47
N LYS A 145 -14.82 -3.43 -9.91
CA LYS A 145 -14.34 -2.90 -8.61
C LYS A 145 -13.62 -1.58 -8.83
N TYR A 146 -13.81 -0.61 -7.93
CA TYR A 146 -12.93 0.56 -7.82
C TYR A 146 -11.83 0.34 -6.75
N ALA A 147 -12.06 -0.56 -5.79
CA ALA A 147 -11.13 -0.97 -4.75
C ALA A 147 -11.55 -2.33 -4.16
N SER A 148 -10.77 -2.85 -3.20
CA SER A 148 -11.17 -4.00 -2.36
C SER A 148 -12.43 -3.77 -1.52
N LYS A 149 -12.90 -2.52 -1.39
CA LYS A 149 -14.07 -2.13 -0.58
C LYS A 149 -15.39 -2.07 -1.36
N GLY A 150 -15.36 -2.05 -2.70
CA GLY A 150 -16.58 -1.85 -3.49
C GLY A 150 -16.34 -1.57 -4.97
N GLY A 151 -17.44 -1.30 -5.66
CA GLY A 151 -17.47 -1.17 -7.11
C GLY A 151 -18.83 -0.70 -7.64
N TYR A 152 -19.01 -0.92 -8.93
CA TYR A 152 -20.23 -0.62 -9.67
C TYR A 152 -20.63 -1.81 -10.55
N LEU A 153 -21.92 -1.93 -10.83
CA LEU A 153 -22.51 -2.82 -11.84
C LEU A 153 -23.65 -2.08 -12.53
N VAL A 154 -24.00 -2.50 -13.75
CA VAL A 154 -25.19 -2.07 -14.48
C VAL A 154 -26.27 -3.12 -14.31
N SER A 155 -27.52 -2.69 -14.11
CA SER A 155 -28.66 -3.61 -14.00
C SER A 155 -29.99 -2.97 -14.37
N ASN A 156 -30.88 -3.75 -14.98
CA ASN A 156 -32.28 -3.38 -15.17
C ASN A 156 -33.19 -3.80 -13.99
N ARG A 157 -32.64 -4.32 -12.88
CA ARG A 157 -33.39 -4.74 -11.69
C ARG A 157 -34.37 -3.69 -11.16
N LYS A 158 -35.46 -4.16 -10.54
CA LYS A 158 -36.37 -3.31 -9.76
C LYS A 158 -35.72 -2.88 -8.44
N PHE A 159 -36.09 -1.70 -7.97
CA PHE A 159 -35.66 -1.13 -6.69
C PHE A 159 -36.82 -0.40 -6.01
N GLU A 160 -37.54 -1.17 -5.17
CA GLU A 160 -38.67 -0.74 -4.33
C GLU A 160 -39.63 0.29 -4.99
N LEU A 161 -39.83 1.45 -4.35
CA LEU A 161 -40.74 2.50 -4.83
C LEU A 161 -40.12 3.38 -5.92
N GLU A 162 -38.81 3.33 -6.11
CA GLU A 162 -38.07 4.19 -7.03
C GLU A 162 -38.05 3.61 -8.46
N LYS A 163 -37.97 2.28 -8.59
CA LYS A 163 -37.94 1.58 -9.89
C LYS A 163 -38.80 0.32 -9.88
N THR A 164 -39.96 0.40 -10.52
CA THR A 164 -40.99 -0.65 -10.53
C THR A 164 -41.03 -1.48 -11.82
N THR A 165 -40.19 -1.20 -12.81
CA THR A 165 -40.09 -1.86 -14.13
C THR A 165 -38.69 -2.48 -14.34
N TYR A 166 -38.53 -3.27 -15.41
CA TYR A 166 -37.22 -3.72 -15.91
C TYR A 166 -36.84 -3.04 -17.24
N ALA A 167 -37.35 -1.83 -17.48
CA ALA A 167 -37.30 -1.20 -18.81
C ALA A 167 -35.96 -0.51 -19.12
N ASP A 168 -35.31 0.03 -18.08
CA ASP A 168 -34.15 0.90 -18.18
C ASP A 168 -32.98 0.34 -17.34
N ASP A 169 -31.74 0.61 -17.77
CA ASP A 169 -30.52 0.15 -17.11
C ASP A 169 -29.90 1.23 -16.21
N ASP A 170 -29.68 0.89 -14.93
CA ASP A 170 -29.09 1.79 -13.93
C ASP A 170 -27.70 1.34 -13.47
N ILE A 171 -26.87 2.32 -13.06
CA ILE A 171 -25.55 2.06 -12.47
C ILE A 171 -25.69 1.94 -10.94
N TYR A 172 -25.69 0.71 -10.43
CA TYR A 172 -25.69 0.42 -9.01
C TYR A 172 -24.26 0.45 -8.46
N SER A 173 -24.04 1.19 -7.37
CA SER A 173 -22.83 1.03 -6.56
C SER A 173 -23.01 -0.10 -5.55
N PHE A 174 -21.97 -0.90 -5.33
CA PHE A 174 -21.95 -1.90 -4.26
C PHE A 174 -20.77 -1.65 -3.31
N SER A 175 -21.03 -1.84 -2.02
CA SER A 175 -19.96 -2.12 -1.06
C SER A 175 -19.72 -3.61 -1.03
N MET A 176 -18.47 -4.05 -1.17
CA MET A 176 -18.11 -5.39 -0.73
C MET A 176 -18.16 -5.38 0.80
N PRO A 177 -19.00 -6.22 1.45
CA PRO A 177 -18.87 -6.41 2.89
C PRO A 177 -17.51 -7.06 3.11
N VAL A 178 -16.52 -6.24 3.49
CA VAL A 178 -15.19 -6.74 3.84
C VAL A 178 -15.42 -7.80 4.92
N THR A 179 -15.08 -9.05 4.63
CA THR A 179 -14.99 -10.07 5.69
C THR A 179 -13.92 -9.56 6.63
N LYS A 180 -14.34 -8.90 7.73
CA LYS A 180 -13.45 -8.23 8.68
C LYS A 180 -12.74 -9.29 9.51
N MET A 181 -11.79 -9.96 8.87
CA MET A 181 -10.74 -10.73 9.50
C MET A 181 -9.91 -9.71 10.29
N MET A 182 -10.35 -9.40 11.50
CA MET A 182 -9.67 -8.44 12.36
C MET A 182 -8.51 -9.12 13.05
N ALA A 183 -7.31 -8.57 12.94
CA ALA A 183 -6.32 -8.74 13.98
C ALA A 183 -6.61 -7.73 15.08
N SER A 184 -6.69 -8.17 16.33
CA SER A 184 -6.94 -7.30 17.47
C SER A 184 -6.46 -7.94 18.76
N GLY A 185 -6.09 -7.12 19.75
CA GLY A 185 -5.68 -7.62 21.05
C GLY A 185 -5.30 -6.49 21.99
N LYS A 186 -5.07 -6.85 23.25
CA LYS A 186 -4.59 -5.98 24.30
C LYS A 186 -3.06 -5.92 24.27
N ILE A 187 -2.53 -4.73 24.55
CA ILE A 187 -1.11 -4.53 24.78
C ILE A 187 -0.85 -4.59 26.27
N MET A 188 -0.09 -5.58 26.71
CA MET A 188 0.12 -5.87 28.13
C MET A 188 1.58 -5.61 28.53
N ASP A 189 1.80 -5.01 29.70
CA ASP A 189 3.12 -4.83 30.30
C ASP A 189 3.60 -6.16 30.91
N LYS A 190 4.79 -6.61 30.49
CA LYS A 190 5.34 -7.94 30.81
C LYS A 190 5.59 -8.18 32.31
N ALA A 191 5.87 -7.14 33.09
CA ALA A 191 6.22 -7.25 34.50
C ALA A 191 4.99 -7.13 35.42
N THR A 192 4.03 -6.28 35.04
CA THR A 192 2.87 -5.92 35.88
C THR A 192 1.56 -6.55 35.42
N ASN A 193 1.51 -7.14 34.22
CA ASN A 193 0.30 -7.58 33.52
C ASN A 193 -0.78 -6.47 33.42
N LYS A 194 -0.27 -5.22 33.30
CA LYS A 194 -0.93 -3.93 33.05
C LYS A 194 -1.37 -3.73 31.60
N ALA A 195 -2.55 -3.21 31.26
CA ALA A 195 -2.78 -2.71 29.90
C ALA A 195 -1.96 -1.43 29.63
N VAL A 196 -1.25 -1.34 28.50
CA VAL A 196 -0.38 -0.20 28.15
C VAL A 196 -1.05 0.72 27.16
N ALA A 197 -1.46 1.90 27.63
CA ALA A 197 -2.16 2.92 26.85
C ALA A 197 -1.22 3.75 25.95
N ASN A 198 -1.80 4.42 24.94
CA ASN A 198 -1.13 5.34 24.00
C ASN A 198 0.09 4.71 23.31
N ILE A 199 -0.14 3.61 22.60
CA ILE A 199 0.85 2.85 21.82
C ILE A 199 0.75 3.21 20.33
N LYS A 200 1.78 2.87 19.55
CA LYS A 200 1.68 2.77 18.08
C LYS A 200 1.79 1.32 17.67
N ALA A 201 1.03 0.91 16.67
CA ALA A 201 1.21 -0.37 16.02
C ALA A 201 1.31 -0.21 14.49
N THR A 202 2.10 -1.09 13.88
CA THR A 202 2.38 -1.10 12.44
C THR A 202 2.09 -2.49 11.90
N ILE A 203 1.41 -2.57 10.76
CA ILE A 203 1.10 -3.84 10.08
C ILE A 203 1.78 -3.92 8.72
N TYR A 204 2.35 -5.08 8.45
CA TYR A 204 3.02 -5.45 7.20
C TYR A 204 2.33 -6.66 6.57
N GLU A 205 2.27 -6.73 5.25
CA GLU A 205 2.09 -7.98 4.51
C GLU A 205 3.43 -8.71 4.40
N VAL A 206 3.40 -10.05 4.50
CA VAL A 206 4.58 -10.93 4.35
C VAL A 206 4.38 -11.79 3.11
N GLY A 207 5.29 -11.65 2.13
CA GLY A 207 5.27 -12.41 0.88
C GLY A 207 5.53 -13.91 1.04
N LYS A 208 5.43 -14.67 -0.06
CA LYS A 208 5.76 -16.11 -0.09
C LYS A 208 7.27 -16.38 -0.18
N ASP A 209 7.95 -15.48 -0.86
CA ASP A 209 9.39 -15.24 -0.77
C ASP A 209 9.81 -14.72 0.61
N GLY A 210 8.88 -14.18 1.39
CA GLY A 210 9.04 -13.66 2.74
C GLY A 210 9.27 -12.14 2.82
N VAL A 211 9.31 -11.45 1.67
CA VAL A 211 9.51 -9.99 1.57
C VAL A 211 8.42 -9.26 2.36
N VAL A 212 8.80 -8.29 3.19
CA VAL A 212 7.83 -7.52 4.01
C VAL A 212 7.42 -6.21 3.33
N LYS A 213 6.11 -5.94 3.25
CA LYS A 213 5.53 -4.72 2.69
C LYS A 213 4.71 -4.00 3.76
N LEU A 214 5.10 -2.77 4.12
CA LEU A 214 4.31 -1.89 4.99
C LEU A 214 2.90 -1.66 4.41
N LEU A 215 1.87 -1.79 5.24
CA LEU A 215 0.48 -1.49 4.88
C LEU A 215 -0.07 -0.27 5.63
N GLU A 216 -0.03 -0.29 6.97
CA GLU A 216 -0.57 0.79 7.81
C GLU A 216 0.26 0.96 9.10
N ASN A 217 0.29 2.18 9.63
CA ASN A 217 0.83 2.52 10.96
C ASN A 217 -0.20 3.41 11.68
N LYS A 218 -0.58 3.05 12.91
CA LYS A 218 -1.70 3.66 13.66
C LYS A 218 -1.35 3.83 15.13
N SER A 219 -1.81 4.95 15.72
CA SER A 219 -1.78 5.16 17.17
C SER A 219 -3.05 4.64 17.82
N PHE A 220 -2.94 3.93 18.95
CA PHE A 220 -4.07 3.37 19.69
C PHE A 220 -4.03 3.89 21.15
N PRO A 221 -4.98 4.75 21.57
CA PRO A 221 -4.93 5.39 22.88
C PRO A 221 -5.28 4.44 24.03
N THR A 222 -6.17 3.47 23.81
CA THR A 222 -6.75 2.60 24.86
C THR A 222 -5.87 1.44 25.32
N GLY A 223 -4.77 1.15 24.62
CA GLY A 223 -4.00 -0.08 24.83
C GLY A 223 -4.62 -1.33 24.19
N GLU A 224 -5.62 -1.16 23.34
CA GLU A 224 -6.16 -2.20 22.45
C GLU A 224 -5.86 -1.82 20.99
N TYR A 225 -5.26 -2.72 20.22
CA TYR A 225 -4.96 -2.50 18.81
C TYR A 225 -5.99 -3.18 17.91
N SER A 226 -6.17 -2.67 16.68
CA SER A 226 -6.97 -3.38 15.66
C SER A 226 -6.59 -3.03 14.22
N PHE A 227 -6.51 -4.06 13.36
CA PHE A 227 -6.26 -3.97 11.92
C PHE A 227 -7.17 -4.90 11.14
N GLY A 228 -7.61 -4.47 9.94
CA GLY A 228 -8.31 -5.34 9.00
C GLY A 228 -7.32 -6.11 8.13
N LEU A 229 -7.55 -7.42 7.99
CA LEU A 229 -6.77 -8.31 7.13
C LEU A 229 -7.57 -8.67 5.87
N LEU A 230 -6.85 -8.99 4.79
CA LEU A 230 -7.41 -9.64 3.60
C LEU A 230 -7.11 -11.16 3.67
N PRO A 231 -7.95 -12.01 3.08
CA PRO A 231 -7.73 -13.46 3.06
C PRO A 231 -6.53 -13.87 2.18
N ASN A 232 -6.03 -15.09 2.39
CA ASN A 232 -4.97 -15.72 1.60
C ASN A 232 -3.63 -14.94 1.55
N LYS A 233 -3.29 -14.26 2.64
CA LYS A 233 -2.03 -13.53 2.86
C LYS A 233 -1.43 -13.86 4.24
N ASN A 234 -0.16 -13.55 4.41
CA ASN A 234 0.50 -13.54 5.73
C ASN A 234 0.76 -12.09 6.14
N TYR A 235 0.81 -11.85 7.44
CA TYR A 235 0.95 -10.53 8.03
C TYR A 235 1.89 -10.57 9.22
N ARG A 236 2.47 -9.41 9.55
CA ARG A 236 3.20 -9.16 10.80
C ARG A 236 2.68 -7.86 11.40
N ILE A 237 2.44 -7.84 12.71
CA ILE A 237 2.04 -6.65 13.46
C ILE A 237 3.11 -6.38 14.50
N GLU A 238 3.67 -5.17 14.51
CA GLU A 238 4.66 -4.71 15.48
C GLU A 238 4.09 -3.57 16.32
N VAL A 239 4.37 -3.59 17.63
CA VAL A 239 3.90 -2.62 18.61
C VAL A 239 5.09 -1.85 19.17
N SER A 240 4.98 -0.53 19.20
CA SER A 240 6.01 0.37 19.71
C SER A 240 5.44 1.38 20.71
N LYS A 241 6.21 1.65 21.76
CA LYS A 241 5.87 2.58 22.83
C LYS A 241 7.16 3.16 23.41
N GLU A 242 7.17 4.46 23.66
CA GLU A 242 8.31 5.12 24.34
C GLU A 242 8.50 4.52 25.74
N GLY A 243 9.74 4.14 26.07
CA GLY A 243 10.07 3.41 27.31
C GLY A 243 9.84 1.89 27.27
N TYR A 244 9.53 1.30 26.12
CA TYR A 244 9.33 -0.15 25.95
C TYR A 244 10.12 -0.72 24.77
N LEU A 245 10.35 -2.02 24.78
CA LEU A 245 10.84 -2.77 23.62
C LEU A 245 9.75 -2.92 22.55
N VAL A 246 10.17 -3.09 21.30
CA VAL A 246 9.27 -3.39 20.17
C VAL A 246 9.04 -4.89 20.10
N GLU A 247 7.78 -5.32 20.22
CA GLU A 247 7.35 -6.72 20.10
C GLU A 247 6.32 -6.87 18.98
N GLY A 248 6.02 -8.09 18.57
CA GLY A 248 5.07 -8.31 17.49
C GLY A 248 4.56 -9.75 17.33
N VAL A 249 3.58 -9.91 16.44
CA VAL A 249 2.93 -11.19 16.14
C VAL A 249 2.77 -11.37 14.63
N ASP A 250 3.09 -12.58 14.15
CA ASP A 250 2.86 -13.01 12.77
C ASP A 250 1.49 -13.70 12.66
N ILE A 251 0.69 -13.33 11.65
CA ILE A 251 -0.69 -13.80 11.47
C ILE A 251 -0.89 -14.32 10.04
N SER A 252 -1.42 -15.53 9.88
CA SER A 252 -1.72 -16.12 8.57
C SER A 252 -3.22 -16.25 8.31
N THR A 253 -3.66 -15.79 7.14
CA THR A 253 -5.05 -15.91 6.66
C THR A 253 -5.21 -17.01 5.59
N MET A 254 -4.18 -17.86 5.42
CA MET A 254 -4.04 -18.93 4.42
C MET A 254 -4.92 -20.18 4.65
N ALA A 255 -6.10 -20.02 5.26
CA ALA A 255 -6.99 -21.15 5.58
C ALA A 255 -8.49 -20.80 5.60
N GLY A 256 -8.89 -19.62 5.13
CA GLY A 256 -10.31 -19.22 5.10
C GLY A 256 -10.98 -19.07 6.49
N LYS A 257 -10.20 -18.99 7.58
CA LYS A 257 -10.70 -18.76 8.93
C LYS A 257 -11.48 -17.45 8.99
N THR A 258 -12.75 -17.50 9.35
CA THR A 258 -13.66 -16.33 9.41
C THR A 258 -13.69 -15.62 10.77
N THR A 259 -12.95 -16.12 11.75
CA THR A 259 -12.89 -15.59 13.12
C THR A 259 -11.94 -14.39 13.26
N PRO A 260 -12.17 -13.48 14.22
CA PRO A 260 -11.14 -12.52 14.65
C PRO A 260 -9.88 -13.25 15.14
N PHE A 261 -8.72 -12.69 14.80
CA PHE A 261 -7.42 -13.10 15.32
C PHE A 261 -7.14 -12.31 16.61
N ALA A 262 -7.69 -12.79 17.71
CA ALA A 262 -7.38 -12.33 19.06
C ALA A 262 -5.92 -12.71 19.41
N ASN A 263 -5.01 -11.74 19.43
CA ASN A 263 -3.62 -11.94 19.85
C ASN A 263 -3.23 -10.79 20.78
N ASP A 264 -3.21 -11.03 22.09
CA ASP A 264 -2.66 -10.06 23.02
C ASP A 264 -1.13 -10.03 22.87
N ILE A 265 -0.53 -8.83 22.89
CA ILE A 265 0.90 -8.61 22.67
C ILE A 265 1.50 -8.06 23.97
N THR A 266 2.43 -8.82 24.56
CA THR A 266 3.07 -8.45 25.82
C THR A 266 4.39 -7.74 25.55
N ILE A 267 4.49 -6.45 25.91
CA ILE A 267 5.68 -5.61 25.75
C ILE A 267 6.45 -5.45 27.07
N GLU A 268 7.79 -5.46 26.99
CA GLU A 268 8.69 -5.28 28.13
C GLU A 268 9.15 -3.83 28.25
N GLN A 269 9.22 -3.30 29.47
CA GLN A 269 9.79 -1.97 29.70
C GLN A 269 11.29 -1.97 29.41
N ALA A 270 11.73 -0.92 28.73
CA ALA A 270 13.13 -0.63 28.55
C ALA A 270 13.66 -0.01 29.87
N MET A 271 14.35 -0.84 30.67
CA MET A 271 14.77 -0.55 32.06
C MET A 271 15.22 0.90 32.32
N ASP A 272 14.69 1.53 33.37
CA ASP A 272 15.24 2.78 33.90
C ASP A 272 16.43 2.48 34.85
N VAL A 273 17.50 3.27 34.79
CA VAL A 273 18.78 3.04 35.51
C VAL A 273 19.02 4.14 36.55
N ASN A 274 17.94 4.66 37.13
CA ASN A 274 17.99 5.60 38.27
C ASN A 274 17.72 4.92 39.62
N GLU A 275 17.13 3.72 39.67
CA GLU A 275 17.01 2.91 40.91
C GLU A 275 18.14 1.88 41.05
N ILE A 276 19.36 2.38 41.25
CA ILE A 276 20.45 1.58 41.83
C ILE A 276 20.98 2.33 43.05
N ASN A 277 20.69 1.82 44.25
CA ASN A 277 21.36 2.24 45.48
C ASN A 277 22.82 1.77 45.44
N VAL A 278 23.68 2.59 44.83
CA VAL A 278 25.13 2.36 44.81
C VAL A 278 25.67 2.60 46.23
N ALA A 279 25.86 1.52 46.97
CA ALA A 279 26.61 1.55 48.22
C ALA A 279 28.03 2.06 47.93
N SER A 280 28.46 3.07 48.67
CA SER A 280 29.73 3.76 48.43
C SER A 280 30.94 2.90 48.78
N THR A 281 31.70 2.48 47.78
CA THR A 281 33.13 2.18 47.92
C THR A 281 33.92 3.41 47.44
N SER A 282 34.89 3.85 48.24
CA SER A 282 35.73 5.02 47.95
C SER A 282 36.88 4.70 46.98
N ASP A 283 37.83 5.63 46.87
CA ASP A 283 39.19 5.49 46.31
C ASP A 283 39.28 5.60 44.77
N THR A 284 40.12 6.45 44.16
CA THR A 284 40.94 7.58 44.66
C THR A 284 41.12 8.61 43.51
N GLU A 285 41.38 9.88 43.84
CA GLU A 285 41.68 10.94 42.85
C GLU A 285 42.99 10.73 42.08
N ILE A 286 43.03 11.13 40.80
CA ILE A 286 44.22 11.74 40.17
C ILE A 286 43.76 12.98 39.37
N SER A 287 44.53 14.06 39.45
CA SER A 287 44.21 15.41 38.97
C SER A 287 44.79 15.73 37.57
N GLY A 288 44.18 16.71 36.88
CA GLY A 288 44.89 17.56 35.90
C GLY A 288 44.13 17.93 34.62
N GLY A 289 44.11 19.22 34.25
CA GLY A 289 43.75 19.69 32.90
C GLY A 289 42.78 20.88 32.83
N THR A 290 43.28 22.12 33.01
CA THR A 290 42.51 23.37 32.88
C THR A 290 42.26 23.80 31.42
N GLY A 291 41.17 24.53 31.15
CA GLY A 291 40.95 25.17 29.85
C GLY A 291 39.63 25.95 29.69
N ASN A 292 39.64 27.25 30.00
CA ASN A 292 38.53 28.18 29.73
C ASN A 292 38.65 28.82 28.33
N GLY A 293 37.52 29.16 27.69
CA GLY A 293 37.49 30.03 26.50
C GLY A 293 36.12 30.13 25.82
N VAL A 294 35.59 31.34 25.67
CA VAL A 294 34.28 31.62 25.05
C VAL A 294 34.38 32.91 24.21
N TYR A 295 33.72 32.95 23.04
CA TYR A 295 32.85 34.06 22.55
C TYR A 295 32.83 34.31 21.02
N ASN A 296 31.58 34.42 20.54
CA ASN A 296 31.06 35.38 19.55
C ASN A 296 31.21 35.24 18.02
N ASN A 297 30.28 35.96 17.39
CA ASN A 297 29.75 35.90 16.02
C ASN A 297 30.19 37.16 15.23
N PRO A 298 30.08 37.16 13.90
CA PRO A 298 29.23 38.20 13.29
C PRO A 298 28.39 37.75 12.07
N GLN A 299 27.28 38.47 11.86
CA GLN A 299 26.43 38.45 10.67
C GLN A 299 26.65 39.72 9.81
N PRO A 300 26.46 39.63 8.48
CA PRO A 300 25.89 40.70 7.67
C PRO A 300 24.64 40.19 6.91
N VAL A 301 23.44 40.69 7.20
CA VAL A 301 22.80 41.91 6.65
C VAL A 301 22.55 41.86 5.13
N THR A 302 21.28 41.99 4.76
CA THR A 302 20.74 42.04 3.39
C THR A 302 20.74 43.45 2.80
N ASN A 303 20.61 43.57 1.47
CA ASN A 303 19.88 44.68 0.85
C ASN A 303 19.15 44.22 -0.41
N THR A 304 18.07 44.93 -0.73
CA THR A 304 17.08 44.59 -1.78
C THR A 304 16.72 45.87 -2.53
N GLU A 305 16.49 45.81 -3.83
CA GLU A 305 15.78 46.89 -4.53
C GLU A 305 14.87 46.32 -5.64
N ASN A 306 13.69 46.92 -5.76
CA ASN A 306 12.59 46.51 -6.65
C ASN A 306 12.23 47.66 -7.59
N GLN A 307 11.88 47.34 -8.83
CA GLN A 307 10.89 48.13 -9.60
C GLN A 307 9.94 47.12 -10.28
N THR A 308 8.72 46.89 -9.78
CA THR A 308 7.51 47.74 -9.69
C THR A 308 6.85 48.06 -11.03
N LEU A 309 5.62 47.57 -11.22
CA LEU A 309 4.62 48.22 -12.07
C LEU A 309 3.20 48.00 -11.48
N ALA A 310 2.45 49.10 -11.47
CA ALA A 310 1.04 49.32 -11.10
C ALA A 310 0.19 48.17 -10.51
N SER A 311 -0.35 48.43 -9.31
CA SER A 311 -1.58 47.84 -8.79
C SER A 311 -2.79 48.72 -9.12
N ASP A 312 -3.95 48.11 -9.41
CA ASP A 312 -5.27 48.68 -9.11
C ASP A 312 -6.13 47.61 -8.42
N SER A 313 -6.92 48.00 -7.42
CA SER A 313 -7.55 47.05 -6.49
C SER A 313 -8.64 47.62 -5.58
N GLY A 314 -9.75 46.88 -5.47
CA GLY A 314 -10.71 46.91 -4.37
C GLY A 314 -11.83 45.90 -4.64
N GLU A 315 -12.47 45.21 -3.70
CA GLU A 315 -12.34 45.04 -2.23
C GLU A 315 -13.22 43.80 -1.85
N VAL A 316 -13.16 43.06 -0.74
CA VAL A 316 -12.23 42.80 0.41
C VAL A 316 -12.82 41.54 1.11
N ALA A 317 -12.16 40.59 1.79
CA ALA A 317 -10.76 40.21 2.11
C ALA A 317 -10.79 38.73 2.59
N THR A 318 -9.71 37.93 2.72
CA THR A 318 -8.26 38.13 2.46
C THR A 318 -7.62 36.78 2.06
N THR A 319 -7.00 36.75 0.87
CA THR A 319 -5.80 35.96 0.47
C THR A 319 -5.70 34.43 0.70
N ASN A 320 -5.40 33.70 -0.38
CA ASN A 320 -5.03 32.28 -0.42
C ASN A 320 -3.49 32.04 -0.58
N SER A 321 -3.08 30.80 -0.28
CA SER A 321 -2.07 29.99 -1.01
C SER A 321 -0.64 30.52 -1.33
N THR A 322 0.36 29.78 -0.84
CA THR A 322 1.55 29.23 -1.56
C THR A 322 2.45 30.14 -2.41
N PRO A 323 3.78 29.95 -2.31
CA PRO A 323 4.55 29.74 -3.54
C PRO A 323 5.52 28.53 -3.51
N VAL A 324 5.90 28.09 -4.70
CA VAL A 324 6.80 26.94 -4.99
C VAL A 324 8.27 27.31 -4.82
N SER A 325 9.13 26.37 -4.40
CA SER A 325 10.53 26.35 -4.84
C SER A 325 11.19 24.97 -4.81
N SER A 326 12.20 24.80 -5.66
CA SER A 326 13.18 23.69 -5.72
C SER A 326 12.65 22.25 -5.61
N VAL A 327 12.23 21.67 -6.75
CA VAL A 327 12.25 20.21 -6.92
C VAL A 327 13.70 19.75 -6.96
N ILE A 328 14.14 18.99 -5.95
CA ILE A 328 15.38 18.21 -6.04
C ILE A 328 15.05 16.89 -6.72
N THR A 329 15.41 16.76 -7.99
CA THR A 329 15.21 15.53 -8.77
C THR A 329 16.09 14.40 -8.24
N THR A 330 15.61 13.66 -7.25
CA THR A 330 16.25 12.41 -6.82
C THR A 330 15.74 11.28 -7.70
N THR A 331 16.57 10.87 -8.66
CA THR A 331 16.31 9.77 -9.59
C THR A 331 15.76 8.54 -8.87
N ALA A 332 14.61 8.04 -9.32
CA ALA A 332 14.08 6.78 -8.83
C ALA A 332 15.03 5.64 -9.21
N HIS A 333 15.78 5.10 -8.25
CA HIS A 333 16.39 3.80 -8.40
C HIS A 333 15.30 2.71 -8.35
N PRO A 334 15.47 1.59 -9.07
CA PRO A 334 14.56 0.46 -8.95
C PRO A 334 14.64 -0.10 -7.52
N THR A 335 13.53 -0.03 -6.80
CA THR A 335 13.46 -0.52 -5.42
C THR A 335 13.65 -2.04 -5.40
N ALA A 336 14.76 -2.51 -4.84
CA ALA A 336 14.97 -3.93 -4.59
C ALA A 336 13.91 -4.45 -3.59
N ALA A 337 13.59 -5.74 -3.67
CA ALA A 337 12.75 -6.39 -2.67
C ALA A 337 13.58 -6.65 -1.38
N GLY A 338 13.04 -6.28 -0.22
CA GLY A 338 13.71 -6.46 1.08
C GLY A 338 13.78 -7.92 1.53
N GLU A 339 14.81 -8.26 2.32
CA GLU A 339 15.01 -9.61 2.86
C GLU A 339 13.91 -10.05 3.86
N VAL A 340 13.77 -11.37 4.05
CA VAL A 340 12.64 -11.99 4.78
C VAL A 340 12.60 -11.64 6.27
N GLY A 341 11.58 -10.90 6.68
CA GLY A 341 11.47 -10.42 8.07
C GLY A 341 12.68 -9.56 8.49
N VAL A 342 13.36 -8.95 7.52
CA VAL A 342 14.48 -8.06 7.73
C VAL A 342 14.00 -6.63 7.54
N VAL A 343 14.32 -5.74 8.48
CA VAL A 343 14.10 -4.31 8.33
C VAL A 343 15.37 -3.53 8.64
N TYR A 344 15.52 -2.39 8.00
CA TYR A 344 16.67 -1.51 8.17
C TYR A 344 16.23 -0.24 8.88
N LYS A 345 17.01 0.17 9.89
CA LYS A 345 16.83 1.43 10.61
C LYS A 345 18.14 2.20 10.54
N ILE A 346 18.11 3.51 10.76
CA ILE A 346 19.33 4.33 10.89
C ILE A 346 19.45 4.70 12.36
N GLN A 347 20.46 4.20 13.05
CA GLN A 347 20.81 4.73 14.36
C GLN A 347 21.42 6.11 14.16
N LEU A 348 20.74 7.13 14.68
CA LEU A 348 21.14 8.53 14.55
C LEU A 348 22.28 8.87 15.51
N LEU A 349 22.11 8.48 16.78
CA LEU A 349 22.96 8.83 17.92
C LEU A 349 22.55 8.00 19.15
N ALA A 350 23.29 8.14 20.26
CA ALA A 350 22.89 7.63 21.56
C ALA A 350 23.10 8.70 22.64
N VAL A 351 22.14 8.86 23.55
CA VAL A 351 22.07 9.96 24.53
C VAL A 351 21.61 9.49 25.90
N ARG A 352 22.11 10.11 26.98
CA ARG A 352 21.68 9.82 28.36
C ARG A 352 20.23 10.22 28.65
N ARG A 353 19.72 11.20 27.91
CA ARG A 353 18.32 11.64 27.95
C ARG A 353 17.88 11.91 26.52
N PHE A 354 16.75 11.34 26.13
CA PHE A 354 16.08 11.64 24.87
C PHE A 354 14.98 12.68 25.13
N ASN A 355 14.84 13.63 24.22
CA ASN A 355 13.70 14.54 24.18
C ASN A 355 13.32 14.68 22.71
N ALA A 356 12.17 14.14 22.32
CA ALA A 356 11.73 14.18 20.93
C ALA A 356 11.62 15.62 20.39
N SER A 357 11.23 16.59 21.20
CA SER A 357 10.96 17.98 20.78
C SER A 357 12.23 18.81 20.48
N GLU A 358 13.43 18.23 20.56
CA GLU A 358 14.66 18.92 20.16
C GLU A 358 14.76 19.07 18.64
N SER A 359 14.98 20.30 18.15
CA SER A 359 14.98 20.64 16.72
C SER A 359 16.04 19.93 15.87
N ARG A 360 17.06 19.32 16.48
CA ARG A 360 17.99 18.43 15.76
C ARG A 360 17.27 17.28 15.05
N TYR A 361 16.10 16.87 15.54
CA TYR A 361 15.32 15.76 15.03
C TYR A 361 14.40 16.08 13.86
N ASP A 362 14.25 17.35 13.48
CA ASP A 362 13.31 17.75 12.42
C ASP A 362 13.78 17.33 11.02
N LEU A 363 15.10 17.34 10.77
CA LEU A 363 15.66 16.80 9.53
C LEU A 363 15.44 15.27 9.41
N PRO A 364 15.72 14.42 10.43
CA PRO A 364 15.32 13.02 10.43
C PRO A 364 13.84 12.77 10.10
N ARG A 365 12.91 13.55 10.68
CA ARG A 365 11.46 13.39 10.49
C ARG A 365 11.01 13.47 9.04
N ASN A 366 11.73 14.22 8.20
CA ASN A 366 11.45 14.33 6.77
C ASN A 366 11.71 13.03 5.99
N TYR A 367 12.35 12.04 6.60
CA TYR A 367 12.68 10.75 5.98
C TYR A 367 12.13 9.53 6.73
N GLY A 368 11.40 9.70 7.84
CA GLY A 368 10.95 8.57 8.64
C GLY A 368 10.50 8.89 10.08
N PHE A 369 10.22 7.84 10.84
CA PHE A 369 9.79 7.94 12.25
C PHE A 369 10.94 7.73 13.22
N LEU A 370 10.97 8.53 14.30
CA LEU A 370 11.88 8.28 15.40
C LEU A 370 11.40 7.14 16.30
N GLU A 371 12.34 6.29 16.67
CA GLU A 371 12.20 5.20 17.63
C GLU A 371 13.37 5.24 18.64
N THR A 372 13.25 4.53 19.75
CA THR A 372 14.26 4.49 20.82
C THR A 372 14.58 3.07 21.26
N GLU A 373 15.86 2.75 21.40
CA GLU A 373 16.35 1.53 22.08
C GLU A 373 17.15 1.91 23.32
N TYR A 374 16.92 1.26 24.45
CA TYR A 374 17.72 1.51 25.65
C TYR A 374 18.93 0.57 25.77
N LEU A 375 20.04 1.10 26.30
CA LEU A 375 21.29 0.38 26.54
C LEU A 375 21.62 0.34 28.02
N GLY A 376 20.98 -0.58 28.76
CA GLY A 376 21.13 -0.71 30.21
C GLY A 376 22.58 -0.70 30.70
N GLY A 377 23.45 -1.52 30.08
CA GLY A 377 24.87 -1.59 30.43
C GLY A 377 25.72 -0.33 30.16
N ARG A 378 25.14 0.78 29.70
CA ARG A 378 25.83 2.08 29.51
C ARG A 378 25.02 3.32 29.92
N ASN A 379 23.77 3.15 30.36
CA ASN A 379 22.79 4.22 30.61
C ASN A 379 22.73 5.24 29.44
N LEU A 380 22.32 4.75 28.27
CA LEU A 380 22.15 5.50 27.03
C LEU A 380 20.94 4.99 26.24
N THR A 381 20.10 5.91 25.74
CA THR A 381 19.07 5.64 24.74
C THR A 381 19.63 5.88 23.35
N ARG A 382 19.69 4.84 22.51
CA ARG A 382 19.86 5.00 21.05
C ARG A 382 18.61 5.65 20.48
N VAL A 383 18.80 6.65 19.62
CA VAL A 383 17.72 7.18 18.78
C VAL A 383 17.87 6.59 17.40
N LEU A 384 16.80 5.99 16.90
CA LEU A 384 16.71 5.35 15.59
C LEU A 384 15.76 6.13 14.68
N LEU A 385 15.93 5.96 13.37
CA LEU A 385 15.01 6.37 12.33
C LEU A 385 14.59 5.13 11.53
N SER A 386 13.29 4.88 11.43
CA SER A 386 12.68 3.83 10.59
C SER A 386 11.88 4.50 9.45
N SER A 387 11.44 3.84 8.39
CA SER A 387 10.98 2.44 8.31
C SER A 387 11.45 1.76 7.02
N PHE A 388 12.76 1.61 6.84
CA PHE A 388 13.36 1.22 5.57
C PHE A 388 13.27 -0.30 5.32
N SER A 389 12.80 -0.64 4.12
CA SER A 389 12.61 -2.01 3.64
C SER A 389 13.89 -2.66 3.13
N THR A 390 14.83 -1.84 2.63
CA THR A 390 16.12 -2.29 2.09
C THR A 390 17.29 -1.57 2.75
N ARG A 391 18.48 -2.15 2.59
CA ARG A 391 19.73 -1.55 3.09
C ARG A 391 20.07 -0.30 2.29
N GLU A 392 19.77 -0.33 1.00
CA GLU A 392 20.06 0.66 -0.03
C GLU A 392 19.23 1.93 0.21
N GLU A 393 17.94 1.77 0.49
CA GLU A 393 17.02 2.84 0.92
C GLU A 393 17.54 3.55 2.19
N ALA A 394 17.91 2.79 3.22
CA ALA A 394 18.48 3.33 4.45
C ALA A 394 19.85 4.01 4.23
N GLN A 395 20.66 3.50 3.29
CA GLN A 395 21.97 4.08 2.94
C GLN A 395 21.85 5.42 2.20
N GLU A 396 20.93 5.54 1.24
CA GLU A 396 20.71 6.79 0.51
C GLU A 396 20.13 7.89 1.43
N VAL A 397 19.24 7.55 2.35
CA VAL A 397 18.80 8.49 3.41
C VAL A 397 19.98 8.87 4.31
N LEU A 398 20.76 7.90 4.82
CA LEU A 398 21.92 8.18 5.69
C LEU A 398 22.96 9.10 5.02
N LYS A 399 23.23 8.90 3.72
CA LYS A 399 24.14 9.71 2.92
C LYS A 399 23.73 11.19 2.88
N ARG A 400 22.41 11.47 2.79
CA ARG A 400 21.85 12.83 2.90
C ARG A 400 21.98 13.36 4.33
N MET A 401 21.61 12.56 5.33
CA MET A 401 21.68 12.96 6.75
C MET A 401 23.11 13.32 7.21
N LYS A 402 24.15 12.63 6.71
CA LYS A 402 25.56 12.91 7.07
C LYS A 402 26.09 14.25 6.60
N GLN A 403 25.37 14.98 5.74
CA GLN A 403 25.67 16.37 5.41
C GLN A 403 25.47 17.28 6.65
N ASN A 404 24.54 16.94 7.54
CA ASN A 404 24.34 17.63 8.81
C ASN A 404 25.35 17.13 9.85
N ARG A 405 26.04 18.06 10.53
CA ARG A 405 27.05 17.76 11.56
C ARG A 405 26.53 16.87 12.69
N ASN A 406 25.24 16.98 13.03
CA ASN A 406 24.59 16.23 14.11
C ASN A 406 24.50 14.71 13.86
N PHE A 407 24.63 14.26 12.61
CA PHE A 407 24.42 12.86 12.21
C PHE A 407 25.65 12.21 11.54
N ARG A 408 26.84 12.80 11.68
CA ARG A 408 28.10 12.23 11.13
C ARG A 408 28.37 10.79 11.62
N THR A 409 28.03 10.53 12.88
CA THR A 409 28.16 9.22 13.56
C THR A 409 27.00 8.26 13.28
N ALA A 410 25.98 8.66 12.53
CA ALA A 410 24.83 7.81 12.24
C ALA A 410 25.21 6.60 11.35
N VAL A 411 24.50 5.49 11.53
CA VAL A 411 24.78 4.21 10.87
C VAL A 411 23.50 3.45 10.53
N VAL A 412 23.47 2.80 9.36
CA VAL A 412 22.42 1.81 9.05
C VAL A 412 22.64 0.58 9.93
N VAL A 413 21.56 0.09 10.52
CA VAL A 413 21.50 -1.07 11.41
C VAL A 413 20.40 -2.01 10.92
N ARG A 414 20.74 -3.31 10.86
CA ARG A 414 19.87 -4.37 10.33
C ARG A 414 19.15 -5.07 11.48
N TYR A 415 17.89 -5.42 11.27
CA TYR A 415 17.07 -6.15 12.23
C TYR A 415 16.56 -7.42 11.55
N GLU A 416 16.68 -8.57 12.19
CA GLU A 416 16.04 -9.82 11.76
C GLU A 416 14.94 -10.18 12.75
N LYS A 417 13.71 -10.34 12.28
CA LYS A 417 12.55 -10.74 13.10
C LYS A 417 12.28 -9.81 14.31
N GLY A 418 12.77 -8.58 14.26
CA GLY A 418 12.72 -7.59 15.35
C GLY A 418 14.00 -7.52 16.20
N VAL A 419 14.87 -8.52 16.12
CA VAL A 419 16.16 -8.55 16.84
C VAL A 419 17.21 -7.78 16.06
N ARG A 420 17.88 -6.83 16.73
CA ARG A 420 18.95 -6.03 16.14
C ARG A 420 20.23 -6.84 15.91
N ILE A 421 20.75 -6.79 14.69
CA ILE A 421 22.04 -7.35 14.31
C ILE A 421 23.10 -6.24 14.32
N ASP A 422 23.80 -6.08 15.46
CA ASP A 422 24.95 -5.18 15.56
C ASP A 422 26.19 -5.78 14.84
N PRO A 423 26.76 -5.13 13.80
CA PRO A 423 27.83 -5.70 12.96
C PRO A 423 29.20 -5.81 13.65
N TRP A 424 29.26 -5.58 14.96
CA TRP A 424 30.45 -5.65 15.81
C TRP A 424 30.40 -6.81 16.82
N LYS A 425 29.29 -7.58 16.84
CA LYS A 425 29.17 -8.80 17.62
C LYS A 425 29.77 -9.95 16.82
N LYS A 426 30.93 -10.44 17.26
CA LYS A 426 31.41 -11.80 16.94
C LYS A 426 30.83 -12.78 17.95
#